data_AF-A0A1F8CV87-F1
#
_entry.id   AF-A0A1F8CV87-F1
#
_cell.length_a   1.000
_cell.length_b   1.000
_cell.length_c   1.000
_cell.angle_alpha   90.00
_cell.angle_beta   90.00
_cell.angle_gamma   90.00
#
_symmetry.space_group_name_H-M   'P 1'
#
loop_
_entity.id
_entity.type
_entity.pdbx_description
1 polymer ?
#
loop_
_entity_poly.entity_id
_entity_poly.type
_entity_poly.pdbx_seq_one_letter_code
_entity_poly.pdbx_strand_id
1 'polypeptide(L)' 'MQGKTFLKKYGVLFIGGYIGGFIVLVTLYGTIKFPILPGDILIGKSFYLPFASSAGLSLFMVVFFEMYNFMKRF' A
#
# COMPACT_ATOMS: atom_id res chain seq x y z
N MET A 1 12.94 9.46 16.83
CA MET A 1 13.13 8.08 17.38
C MET A 1 11.97 7.13 17.04
N GLN A 2 10.71 7.59 16.96
CA GLN A 2 9.54 6.74 16.66
C GLN A 2 9.55 6.06 15.28
N GLY A 3 10.03 6.74 14.23
CA GLY A 3 10.09 6.16 12.88
C GLY A 3 11.00 4.93 12.75
N LYS A 4 12.07 4.85 13.56
CA LYS A 4 12.95 3.66 13.59
C LYS A 4 12.24 2.45 14.21
N THR A 5 11.35 2.67 15.17
CA THR A 5 10.53 1.62 15.80
C THR A 5 9.44 1.12 14.86
N PHE A 6 8.83 2.01 14.08
CA PHE A 6 7.85 1.66 13.04
C PHE A 6 8.47 0.74 11.98
N LEU A 7 9.63 1.12 11.43
CA LEU A 7 10.36 0.31 10.44
C LEU A 7 10.75 -1.08 10.97
N LYS A 8 11.19 -1.18 12.24
CA LYS A 8 11.52 -2.49 12.83
C LYS A 8 10.31 -3.40 13.03
N LYS A 9 9.16 -2.84 13.39
CA LYS A 9 7.96 -3.63 13.76
C LYS A 9 7.05 -3.92 12.56
N TYR A 10 6.88 -2.95 11.68
CA TYR A 10 5.93 -3.01 10.56
C TYR A 10 6.60 -2.95 9.20
N GLY A 11 7.92 -2.77 9.11
CA GLY A 11 8.63 -2.64 7.83
C GLY A 11 8.40 -3.82 6.88
N VAL A 12 8.37 -5.05 7.39
CA VAL A 12 8.11 -6.24 6.56
C VAL A 12 6.68 -6.26 6.03
N LEU A 13 5.69 -6.01 6.90
CA LEU A 13 4.28 -5.91 6.50
C LEU A 13 4.05 -4.78 5.50
N PHE A 14 4.71 -3.64 5.72
CA PHE A 14 4.63 -2.48 4.86
C PHE A 14 5.26 -2.77 3.48
N ILE A 15 6.48 -3.32 3.42
CA ILE A 15 7.14 -3.61 2.14
C ILE A 15 6.37 -4.70 1.39
N GLY A 16 5.92 -5.75 2.07
CA GLY A 16 5.12 -6.81 1.47
C GLY A 16 3.78 -6.30 0.93
N GLY A 17 3.05 -5.52 1.73
CA GLY A 17 1.79 -4.90 1.32
C GLY A 17 1.97 -3.89 0.20
N TYR A 18 3.08 -3.14 0.20
CA TYR A 18 3.43 -2.19 -0.84
C TYR A 18 3.68 -2.88 -2.18
N ILE A 19 4.56 -3.89 -2.21
CA ILE A 19 4.89 -4.63 -3.44
C ILE A 19 3.65 -5.39 -3.95
N GLY A 20 2.92 -6.06 -3.05
CA GLY A 20 1.71 -6.78 -3.42
C GLY A 20 0.62 -5.85 -3.97
N GLY A 21 0.36 -4.75 -3.27
CA GLY A 21 -0.60 -3.72 -3.71
C GLY A 21 -0.18 -3.08 -5.03
N PHE A 22 1.12 -2.84 -5.23
CA PHE A 22 1.65 -2.31 -6.47
C PHE A 22 1.35 -3.24 -7.65
N ILE A 23 1.68 -4.53 -7.53
CA ILE A 23 1.43 -5.52 -8.59
C ILE A 23 -0.06 -5.59 -8.91
N VAL A 24 -0.91 -5.73 -7.88
CA VAL A 24 -2.37 -5.83 -8.05
C VAL A 24 -2.92 -4.59 -8.76
N LEU A 25 -2.54 -3.39 -8.32
CA LEU A 25 -3.01 -2.14 -8.90
C LEU A 25 -2.52 -1.95 -10.33
N VAL A 26 -1.25 -2.26 -10.64
CA VAL A 26 -0.73 -2.20 -12.02
C VAL A 26 -1.49 -3.17 -12.93
N THR A 27 -1.64 -4.43 -12.51
CA THR A 27 -2.29 -5.46 -13.33
C THR A 27 -3.76 -5.17 -13.55
N LEU A 28 -4.46 -4.68 -12.53
CA LEU A 28 -5.89 -4.41 -12.63
C LEU A 28 -6.22 -3.08 -13.31
N TYR A 29 -5.29 -2.12 -13.37
CA TYR A 29 -5.57 -0.79 -13.95
C TYR A 29 -6.01 -0.86 -15.43
N GLY A 30 -5.47 -1.83 -16.18
CA GLY A 30 -5.88 -2.07 -17.57
C GLY A 30 -7.35 -2.46 -17.71
N THR A 31 -7.90 -3.13 -16.71
CA THR A 31 -9.30 -3.60 -16.68
C THR A 31 -10.22 -2.62 -15.95
N ILE A 32 -9.76 -2.09 -14.82
CA ILE A 32 -10.53 -1.22 -13.93
C ILE A 32 -9.73 0.07 -13.75
N LYS A 33 -10.21 1.15 -14.37
CA LYS A 33 -9.55 2.46 -14.28
C LYS A 33 -9.90 3.12 -12.95
N PHE A 34 -8.97 3.08 -12.00
CA PHE A 34 -9.11 3.71 -10.69
C PHE A 34 -8.73 5.21 -10.72
N PRO A 35 -9.20 6.02 -9.76
CA PRO A 35 -8.73 7.39 -9.58
C PRO A 35 -7.23 7.42 -9.28
N ILE A 36 -6.49 8.30 -9.94
CA ILE A 36 -5.05 8.46 -9.77
C ILE A 36 -4.80 9.39 -8.59
N LEU A 37 -3.99 8.97 -7.63
CA LEU A 37 -3.63 9.79 -6.47
C LEU A 37 -2.38 10.63 -6.73
N PRO A 38 -2.20 11.76 -6.02
CA PRO A 38 -0.96 12.53 -6.09
C PRO A 38 0.25 11.66 -5.74
N GLY A 39 1.20 11.54 -6.67
CA GLY A 39 2.38 10.68 -6.54
C GLY A 39 2.31 9.36 -7.32
N ASP A 40 1.13 8.98 -7.83
CA ASP A 40 1.04 7.94 -8.86
C ASP A 40 1.47 8.50 -10.22
N ILE A 41 2.04 7.64 -11.07
CA ILE A 41 2.48 8.03 -12.42
C ILE A 41 1.62 7.29 -13.45
N LEU A 42 0.95 8.05 -14.30
CA LEU A 42 0.29 7.52 -15.50
C LEU A 42 1.13 7.85 -16.73
N ILE A 43 1.59 6.83 -17.45
CA ILE A 43 2.32 6.97 -18.71
C ILE A 43 1.36 6.58 -19.85
N GLY A 44 0.84 7.59 -20.53
CA GLY A 44 -0.13 7.40 -21.62
C GLY A 44 -1.51 6.95 -21.11
N LYS A 45 -2.24 6.17 -21.94
CA LYS A 45 -3.58 5.67 -21.60
C LYS A 45 -3.61 4.27 -20.99
N SER A 46 -2.47 3.58 -20.95
CA SER A 46 -2.40 2.13 -20.71
C SER A 46 -1.40 1.71 -19.65
N PHE A 47 -0.45 2.57 -19.28
CA PHE A 47 0.61 2.20 -18.34
C PHE A 47 0.51 3.05 -17.07
N TYR A 48 0.33 2.39 -15.93
CA TYR A 48 0.07 3.02 -14.65
C TYR A 48 1.04 2.48 -13.61
N LEU A 49 1.62 3.39 -12.81
CA LEU A 49 2.55 3.09 -11.74
C LEU A 49 1.98 3.65 -10.42
N PRO A 50 1.32 2.79 -9.61
CA PRO A 50 0.58 3.16 -8.41
C PRO A 50 1.49 3.42 -7.19
N PHE A 51 2.47 4.32 -7.27
CA PHE A 51 3.38 4.55 -6.14
C PHE A 51 2.66 5.03 -4.87
N ALA A 52 1.83 6.07 -4.98
CA ALA A 52 1.09 6.61 -3.85
C ALA A 52 -0.05 5.68 -3.41
N SER A 53 -0.76 5.11 -4.38
CA SER A 53 -1.89 4.20 -4.11
C SER A 53 -1.43 2.91 -3.42
N SER A 54 -0.30 2.33 -3.83
CA SER A 54 0.27 1.15 -3.15
C SER A 54 0.82 1.48 -1.77
N ALA A 55 1.41 2.67 -1.56
CA ALA A 55 1.80 3.13 -0.23
C ALA A 55 0.58 3.30 0.69
N GLY A 56 -0.52 3.88 0.18
CA GLY A 56 -1.77 4.02 0.92
C GLY A 56 -2.37 2.68 1.31
N LEU A 57 -2.47 1.73 0.38
CA LEU A 57 -2.94 0.36 0.66
C LEU A 57 -2.07 -0.35 1.70
N SER A 58 -0.76 -0.16 1.60
CA SER A 58 0.18 -0.76 2.56
C SER A 58 0.04 -0.17 3.96
N LEU A 59 -0.10 1.15 4.09
CA LEU A 59 -0.41 1.80 5.37
C LEU A 59 -1.73 1.28 5.93
N PHE A 60 -2.76 1.17 5.10
CA PHE A 60 -4.06 0.64 5.50
C PHE A 60 -3.95 -0.78 6.06
N MET A 61 -3.21 -1.67 5.38
CA MET A 61 -2.93 -3.03 5.85
C MET A 61 -2.22 -3.05 7.21
N VAL A 62 -1.22 -2.18 7.39
CA VAL A 62 -0.49 -2.08 8.67
C VAL A 62 -1.42 -1.63 9.80
N VAL A 63 -2.22 -0.59 9.57
CA VAL A 63 -3.19 -0.08 10.56
C VAL A 63 -4.26 -1.14 10.87
N PHE A 64 -4.79 -1.81 9.85
CA PHE A 64 -5.77 -2.87 10.01
C PHE A 64 -5.21 -4.04 10.83
N PHE A 65 -3.98 -4.46 10.54
CA PHE A 65 -3.31 -5.52 11.29
C PHE A 65 -3.03 -5.12 12.74
N GLU A 66 -2.65 -3.87 12.98
CA GLU A 66 -2.47 -3.34 14.35
C GLU A 66 -3.80 -3.33 15.11
N MET A 67 -4.88 -2.87 14.48
CA MET A 67 -6.22 -2.87 15.05
C MET A 67 -6.73 -4.29 15.36
N TYR A 68 -6.49 -5.25 14.46
CA TYR A 68 -6.81 -6.66 14.69
C TYR A 68 -6.06 -7.23 15.90
N ASN A 69 -4.76 -6.97 16.02
CA ASN A 69 -3.96 -7.42 17.17
C ASN A 69 -4.39 -6.74 18.47
N PHE A 70 -4.81 -5.48 18.42
CA PHE A 70 -5.39 -4.78 19.55
C PHE A 70 -6.68 -5.48 20.01
N MET A 71 -7.64 -5.71 19.10
CA MET A 71 -8.89 -6.39 19.44
C MET A 71 -8.68 -7.81 19.98
N LYS A 72 -7.72 -8.57 19.44
CA LYS A 72 -7.43 -9.93 19.90
C LYS A 72 -6.77 -9.99 21.28
N ARG A 73 -6.20 -8.87 21.76
CA ARG A 73 -5.58 -8.78 23.10
C ARG A 73 -6.57 -8.41 24.21
N PHE A 74 -7.76 -7.93 23.85
CA PHE A 74 -8.91 -7.76 24.75
C PHE A 74 -9.76 -9.03 24.74
#